data_AF-A0A318T6D9-F1
#
_entry.id   AF-A0A318T6D9-F1
#
_cell.length_a   1.000
_cell.length_b   1.000
_cell.length_c   1.000
_cell.angle_alpha   90.00
_cell.angle_beta   90.00
_cell.angle_gamma   90.00
#
_symmetry.space_group_name_H-M   'P 1'
#
loop_
_entity.id
_entity.type
_entity.pdbx_description
1 polymer ?
#
loop_
_entity_poly.entity_id
_entity_poly.type
_entity_poly.pdbx_seq_one_letter_code
_entity_poly.pdbx_strand_id
1 'polypeptide(L)'
;MRIETEALSQTLCVLRLTGASLTSTSAARLGDACEEALSRGVEAAIVDLGGCAGTGYTGIAALMELYTTYSERMRLVFAGLEAEGRRALDRAGLTGILPLFDSAAQAAAAPEMQRHALSGTTAILLCAGRGKRMRPLSDETPKPMIDLLGRPMLERMLAHLAGFGIGDTIVNTAHRGDVIRTHFRESGRCGPALFFAPEGRRMPDGRWESRPLGTGSTLARLARDHAAFTGDVFVIAGDVLTDIDLADMARQHRASGADVTVAVAQRDQDMPAAARLLAAAGAAQPLALAVPQDVGVYLFKAEVLNALHDQAGRTIAGDLLPEILARGGRIRTYQAPFFWTSIDTGRDYYDAVAGSLRGQRDCVTPEGTEIRPGLWVMPGAQVSPQARIEGPCHIGEGAVIEAGAVIKGACAIGAHCIVEGRSVIDNSVIRPGTRVEAGAMVLEMIAGADWAVEHRFATGSQEEPLPLDMLSQAQEPAAGDLRATGLRSLPRIA
;
A
#
# COMPACT_ATOMS: atom_id res chain seq x y z
N MET A 1 -39.77 12.11 11.46
CA MET A 1 -38.39 11.70 11.13
C MET A 1 -37.99 12.35 9.81
N ARG A 2 -36.83 13.01 9.78
CA ARG A 2 -36.18 13.52 8.56
C ARG A 2 -34.94 12.68 8.28
N ILE A 3 -34.63 12.49 7.01
CA ILE A 3 -33.42 11.80 6.55
C ILE A 3 -32.65 12.82 5.72
N GLU A 4 -31.42 13.09 6.14
CA GLU A 4 -30.48 13.95 5.41
C GLU A 4 -29.41 13.06 4.79
N THR A 5 -29.22 13.17 3.48
CA THR A 5 -28.20 12.40 2.75
C THR A 5 -26.96 13.26 2.56
N GLU A 6 -25.86 12.85 3.19
CA GLU A 6 -24.53 13.46 3.04
C GLU A 6 -23.68 12.55 2.15
N ALA A 7 -23.26 13.02 0.97
CA ALA A 7 -22.35 12.25 0.12
C ALA A 7 -20.92 12.38 0.63
N LEU A 8 -20.25 11.24 0.89
CA LEU A 8 -18.84 11.20 1.25
C LEU A 8 -17.95 11.00 0.00
N SER A 9 -18.46 10.25 -0.99
CA SER A 9 -17.84 10.01 -2.29
C SER A 9 -18.91 9.82 -3.37
N GLN A 10 -18.51 9.40 -4.58
CA GLN A 10 -19.47 8.99 -5.62
C GLN A 10 -20.26 7.73 -5.23
N THR A 11 -19.66 6.82 -4.45
CA THR A 11 -20.21 5.50 -4.14
C THR A 11 -20.54 5.32 -2.65
N LEU A 12 -20.24 6.30 -1.79
CA LEU A 12 -20.46 6.26 -0.34
C LEU A 12 -21.28 7.46 0.15
N CYS A 13 -22.32 7.20 0.94
CA CYS A 13 -23.09 8.25 1.62
C CYS A 13 -23.36 7.94 3.09
N VAL A 14 -23.72 8.98 3.85
CA VAL A 14 -24.31 8.88 5.19
C VAL A 14 -25.77 9.30 5.11
N LEU A 15 -26.66 8.42 5.54
CA LEU A 15 -28.08 8.71 5.74
C LEU A 15 -28.26 9.07 7.22
N ARG A 16 -28.33 10.38 7.52
CA ARG A 16 -28.50 10.88 8.88
C ARG A 16 -29.96 10.99 9.25
N LEU A 17 -30.34 10.30 10.32
CA LEU A 17 -31.70 10.37 10.83
C LEU A 17 -31.80 11.42 11.93
N THR A 18 -32.80 12.30 11.81
CA THR A 18 -33.12 13.28 12.85
C THR A 18 -34.60 13.22 13.25
N GLY A 19 -34.84 13.25 14.57
CA GLY A 19 -36.18 13.41 15.16
C GLY A 19 -36.75 12.18 15.87
N ALA A 20 -38.06 11.98 15.74
CA ALA A 20 -38.85 10.97 16.47
C ALA A 20 -38.38 9.51 16.28
N SER A 21 -38.84 8.61 17.15
CA SER A 21 -38.45 7.21 17.23
C SER A 21 -38.58 6.41 15.93
N LEU A 22 -37.73 5.39 15.78
CA LEU A 22 -37.71 4.51 14.60
C LEU A 22 -38.95 3.60 14.58
N THR A 23 -39.74 3.69 13.51
CA THR A 23 -41.01 2.94 13.29
C THR A 23 -41.04 2.25 11.93
N SER A 24 -42.07 1.46 11.62
CA SER A 24 -42.27 0.88 10.27
C SER A 24 -42.34 1.94 9.16
N THR A 25 -42.97 3.09 9.42
CA THR A 25 -42.98 4.24 8.50
C THR A 25 -41.58 4.83 8.28
N SER A 26 -40.69 4.67 9.27
CA SER A 26 -39.29 5.09 9.19
C SER A 26 -38.48 4.16 8.30
N ALA A 27 -38.75 2.85 8.36
CA ALA A 27 -38.16 1.83 7.50
C ALA A 27 -38.45 2.09 6.02
N ALA A 28 -39.70 2.39 5.68
CA ALA A 28 -40.11 2.70 4.31
C ALA A 28 -39.33 3.90 3.74
N ARG A 29 -39.22 4.99 4.51
CA ARG A 29 -38.47 6.19 4.09
C ARG A 29 -36.97 5.94 3.95
N LEU A 30 -36.39 5.09 4.81
CA LEU A 30 -35.00 4.67 4.64
C LEU A 30 -34.83 3.82 3.39
N GLY A 31 -35.79 2.95 3.09
CA GLY A 31 -35.85 2.22 1.85
C GLY A 31 -35.86 3.15 0.64
N ASP A 32 -36.73 4.15 0.62
CA ASP A 32 -36.78 5.17 -0.45
C ASP A 32 -35.43 5.89 -0.60
N ALA A 33 -34.78 6.27 0.51
CA ALA A 33 -33.46 6.90 0.50
C ALA A 33 -32.36 5.96 -0.02
N CYS A 34 -32.43 4.66 0.30
CA CYS A 34 -31.52 3.65 -0.24
C CYS A 34 -31.72 3.45 -1.75
N GLU A 35 -32.96 3.41 -2.24
CA GLU A 35 -33.26 3.33 -3.67
C GLU A 35 -32.78 4.57 -4.42
N GLU A 36 -33.00 5.76 -3.85
CA GLU A 36 -32.48 7.00 -4.41
C GLU A 36 -30.94 6.97 -4.48
N ALA A 37 -30.27 6.50 -3.42
CA ALA A 37 -28.83 6.33 -3.40
C ALA A 37 -28.34 5.34 -4.49
N LEU A 38 -28.97 4.17 -4.60
CA LEU A 38 -28.66 3.17 -5.64
C LEU A 38 -28.84 3.74 -7.05
N SER A 39 -29.89 4.51 -7.29
CA SER A 39 -30.16 5.13 -8.59
C SER A 39 -29.05 6.12 -9.01
N ARG A 40 -28.29 6.64 -8.03
CA ARG A 40 -27.13 7.53 -8.24
C ARG A 40 -25.80 6.78 -8.33
N GLY A 41 -25.81 5.45 -8.26
CA GLY A 41 -24.60 4.62 -8.27
C GLY A 41 -23.90 4.48 -6.92
N VAL A 42 -24.59 4.79 -5.81
CA VAL A 42 -24.05 4.55 -4.46
C VAL A 42 -23.99 3.04 -4.20
N GLU A 43 -22.82 2.57 -3.78
CA GLU A 43 -22.55 1.16 -3.48
C GLU A 43 -22.52 0.89 -1.98
N ALA A 44 -22.36 1.92 -1.15
CA ALA A 44 -22.24 1.80 0.29
C ALA A 44 -22.93 2.95 1.03
N ALA A 45 -23.61 2.65 2.14
CA ALA A 45 -24.35 3.63 2.92
C ALA A 45 -24.18 3.39 4.44
N ILE A 46 -23.96 4.49 5.17
CA ILE A 46 -23.93 4.53 6.63
C ILE A 46 -25.26 5.11 7.12
N VAL A 47 -26.05 4.30 7.80
CA VAL A 47 -27.28 4.75 8.46
C VAL A 47 -26.93 5.27 9.86
N ASP A 48 -26.88 6.58 10.01
CA ASP A 48 -26.53 7.25 11.27
C ASP A 48 -27.78 7.49 12.11
N LEU A 49 -27.92 6.69 13.17
CA LEU A 49 -29.03 6.68 14.11
C LEU A 49 -28.81 7.64 15.29
N GLY A 50 -27.68 8.35 15.36
CA GLY A 50 -27.32 9.18 16.51
C GLY A 50 -28.29 10.33 16.80
N GLY A 51 -29.09 10.75 15.82
CA GLY A 51 -30.13 11.78 15.97
C GLY A 51 -31.55 11.26 16.25
N CYS A 52 -31.71 9.94 16.46
CA CYS A 52 -33.01 9.33 16.78
C CYS A 52 -33.30 9.36 18.29
N ALA A 53 -34.51 9.77 18.67
CA ALA A 53 -34.93 9.85 20.06
C ALA A 53 -35.36 8.51 20.71
N GLY A 54 -35.31 7.39 19.97
CA GLY A 54 -35.75 6.09 20.48
C GLY A 54 -35.72 4.95 19.47
N THR A 55 -35.11 3.82 19.83
CA THR A 55 -34.97 2.59 19.02
C THR A 55 -35.46 1.36 19.81
N GLY A 56 -36.79 1.25 19.98
CA GLY A 56 -37.42 0.08 20.60
C GLY A 56 -37.44 -1.16 19.69
N TYR A 57 -38.11 -2.24 20.10
CA TYR A 57 -38.22 -3.49 19.32
C TYR A 57 -38.71 -3.30 17.88
N THR A 58 -39.69 -2.42 17.67
CA THR A 58 -40.20 -2.08 16.34
C THR A 58 -39.14 -1.39 15.48
N GLY A 59 -38.26 -0.61 16.09
CA GLY A 59 -37.12 0.01 15.43
C GLY A 59 -36.08 -1.03 15.02
N ILE A 60 -35.76 -1.97 15.90
CA ILE A 60 -34.82 -3.07 15.57
C ILE A 60 -35.36 -3.92 14.40
N ALA A 61 -36.65 -4.25 14.41
CA ALA A 61 -37.28 -4.97 13.30
C ALA A 61 -37.17 -4.21 11.97
N ALA A 62 -37.38 -2.89 12.00
CA ALA A 62 -37.21 -2.01 10.83
C ALA A 62 -35.76 -1.99 10.31
N LEU A 63 -34.75 -1.96 11.18
CA LEU A 63 -33.34 -2.03 10.77
C LEU A 63 -32.99 -3.39 10.14
N MET A 64 -33.53 -4.47 10.69
CA MET A 64 -33.34 -5.82 10.14
C MET A 64 -33.99 -5.99 8.77
N GLU A 65 -35.21 -5.48 8.61
CA GLU A 65 -35.91 -5.46 7.33
C GLU A 65 -35.10 -4.68 6.28
N LEU A 66 -34.63 -3.48 6.64
CA LEU A 66 -33.77 -2.67 5.78
C LEU A 66 -32.48 -3.41 5.41
N TYR A 67 -31.76 -3.98 6.39
CA TYR A 67 -30.52 -4.70 6.14
C TYR A 67 -30.73 -5.91 5.23
N THR A 68 -31.75 -6.73 5.50
CA THR A 68 -32.05 -7.92 4.70
C THR A 68 -32.46 -7.55 3.27
N THR A 69 -33.15 -6.42 3.08
CA THR A 69 -33.59 -5.95 1.76
C THR A 69 -32.45 -5.41 0.90
N TYR A 70 -31.49 -4.70 1.52
CA TYR A 70 -30.48 -3.92 0.77
C TYR A 70 -29.05 -4.46 0.85
N SER A 71 -28.71 -5.34 1.81
CA SER A 71 -27.32 -5.80 2.01
C SER A 71 -26.73 -6.57 0.82
N GLU A 72 -27.55 -7.16 -0.05
CA GLU A 72 -27.10 -7.79 -1.30
C GLU A 72 -26.89 -6.79 -2.44
N ARG A 73 -27.46 -5.59 -2.33
CA ARG A 73 -27.44 -4.54 -3.38
C ARG A 73 -26.46 -3.42 -3.07
N MET A 74 -26.19 -3.17 -1.79
CA MET A 74 -25.21 -2.18 -1.31
C MET A 74 -24.62 -2.61 0.02
N ARG A 75 -23.41 -2.14 0.32
CA ARG A 75 -22.82 -2.28 1.67
C ARG A 75 -23.55 -1.34 2.63
N LEU A 76 -24.46 -1.89 3.42
CA LEU A 76 -25.23 -1.13 4.39
C LEU A 76 -24.70 -1.35 5.81
N VAL A 77 -24.34 -0.26 6.50
CA VAL A 77 -23.90 -0.29 7.90
C VAL A 77 -24.69 0.68 8.75
N PHE A 78 -24.70 0.44 10.07
CA PHE A 78 -25.44 1.24 11.03
C PHE A 78 -24.50 1.87 12.03
N ALA A 79 -24.82 3.06 12.50
CA ALA A 79 -24.01 3.77 13.47
C ALA A 79 -24.85 4.53 14.49
N GLY A 80 -24.27 4.80 15.66
CA GLY A 80 -24.88 5.72 16.63
C GLY A 80 -26.13 5.18 17.33
N LEU A 81 -26.33 3.86 17.37
CA LEU A 81 -27.44 3.26 18.10
C LEU A 81 -27.30 3.52 19.60
N GLU A 82 -28.32 4.12 20.20
CA GLU A 82 -28.35 4.44 21.62
C GLU A 82 -28.33 3.20 22.53
N ALA A 83 -28.03 3.39 23.82
CA ALA A 83 -27.86 2.30 24.78
C ALA A 83 -29.12 1.43 24.98
N GLU A 84 -30.33 2.00 24.88
CA GLU A 84 -31.57 1.22 24.97
C GLU A 84 -31.77 0.34 23.72
N GLY A 85 -31.53 0.89 22.53
CA GLY A 85 -31.55 0.14 21.28
C GLY A 85 -30.53 -1.00 21.24
N ARG A 86 -29.31 -0.77 21.73
CA ARG A 86 -28.30 -1.83 21.88
C ARG A 86 -28.76 -2.96 22.80
N ARG A 87 -29.37 -2.61 23.93
CA ARG A 87 -29.95 -3.60 24.85
C ARG A 87 -31.12 -4.36 24.24
N ALA A 88 -31.94 -3.71 23.41
CA ALA A 88 -33.02 -4.36 22.67
C ALA A 88 -32.47 -5.34 21.61
N LEU A 89 -31.41 -4.96 20.89
CA LEU A 89 -30.72 -5.81 19.91
C LEU A 89 -30.12 -7.05 20.59
N ASP A 90 -29.47 -6.86 21.74
CA ASP A 90 -28.87 -7.94 22.52
C ASP A 90 -29.91 -8.92 23.07
N ARG A 91 -31.01 -8.40 23.65
CA ARG A 91 -32.15 -9.24 24.08
C ARG A 91 -32.80 -10.00 22.93
N ALA A 92 -32.71 -9.49 21.70
CA ALA A 92 -33.23 -10.17 20.51
C ALA A 92 -32.24 -11.21 19.95
N GLY A 93 -31.02 -11.32 20.49
CA GLY A 93 -29.99 -12.24 19.98
C GLY A 93 -29.44 -11.83 18.62
N LEU A 94 -29.55 -10.55 18.24
CA LEU A 94 -29.15 -10.03 16.93
C LEU A 94 -27.79 -9.33 16.96
N THR A 95 -27.09 -9.37 18.09
CA THR A 95 -25.73 -8.83 18.23
C THR A 95 -24.79 -9.54 17.27
N GLY A 96 -24.12 -8.78 16.40
CA GLY A 96 -23.20 -9.30 15.39
C GLY A 96 -23.83 -9.64 14.03
N ILE A 97 -25.16 -9.57 13.91
CA ILE A 97 -25.85 -9.71 12.61
C ILE A 97 -25.87 -8.37 11.87
N LEU A 98 -26.23 -7.30 12.58
CA LEU A 98 -26.17 -5.95 12.04
C LEU A 98 -24.74 -5.40 12.18
N PRO A 99 -24.10 -4.92 11.10
CA PRO A 99 -22.83 -4.22 11.18
C PRO A 99 -23.04 -2.85 11.84
N LEU A 100 -22.86 -2.82 13.16
CA LEU A 100 -23.14 -1.68 14.01
C LEU A 100 -21.86 -1.07 14.56
N PHE A 101 -21.72 0.24 14.39
CA PHE A 101 -20.63 1.06 14.90
C PHE A 101 -21.11 2.06 15.95
N ASP A 102 -20.20 2.58 16.75
CA ASP A 102 -20.47 3.59 17.76
C ASP A 102 -20.82 4.94 17.17
N SER A 103 -20.23 5.30 16.03
CA SER A 103 -20.50 6.56 15.34
C SER A 103 -20.32 6.43 13.84
N ALA A 104 -20.92 7.36 13.08
CA ALA A 104 -20.76 7.40 11.63
C ALA A 104 -19.30 7.60 11.22
N ALA A 105 -18.51 8.33 12.03
CA ALA A 105 -17.08 8.50 11.82
C ALA A 105 -16.31 7.18 11.97
N GLN A 106 -16.63 6.37 12.97
CA GLN A 106 -16.04 5.04 13.14
C GLN A 106 -16.45 4.09 12.00
N ALA A 107 -17.72 4.13 11.60
CA ALA A 107 -18.20 3.35 10.46
C ALA A 107 -17.47 3.74 9.16
N ALA A 108 -17.29 5.04 8.90
CA ALA A 108 -16.59 5.53 7.72
C ALA A 108 -15.09 5.15 7.70
N ALA A 109 -14.48 4.96 8.88
CA ALA A 109 -13.09 4.50 9.01
C ALA A 109 -12.95 2.97 8.95
N ALA A 110 -14.05 2.22 8.91
CA ALA A 110 -13.98 0.76 8.80
C ALA A 110 -13.49 0.35 7.40
N PRO A 111 -12.62 -0.67 7.27
CA PRO A 111 -12.07 -1.09 5.97
C PRO A 111 -13.12 -1.40 4.90
N GLU A 112 -14.27 -1.93 5.30
CA GLU A 112 -15.40 -2.24 4.41
C GLU A 112 -16.07 -0.98 3.83
N MET A 113 -16.02 0.15 4.52
CA MET A 113 -16.54 1.42 4.04
C MET A 113 -15.47 2.25 3.34
N GLN A 114 -14.22 2.19 3.82
CA GLN A 114 -13.09 2.88 3.22
C GLN A 114 -12.91 2.52 1.74
N ARG A 115 -13.18 1.28 1.34
CA ARG A 115 -13.16 0.84 -0.08
C ARG A 115 -14.08 1.60 -1.02
N HIS A 116 -15.00 2.40 -0.50
CA HIS A 116 -15.88 3.26 -1.27
C HIS A 116 -15.58 4.75 -1.06
N ALA A 117 -14.68 5.11 -0.15
CA ALA A 117 -14.47 6.49 0.28
C ALA A 117 -13.87 7.40 -0.79
N LEU A 118 -13.14 6.84 -1.76
CA LEU A 118 -12.45 7.59 -2.81
C LEU A 118 -12.76 7.06 -4.22
N SER A 119 -13.84 6.30 -4.41
CA SER A 119 -14.27 5.88 -5.75
C SER A 119 -14.47 7.07 -6.69
N GLY A 120 -13.95 6.94 -7.91
CA GLY A 120 -13.92 8.01 -8.92
C GLY A 120 -12.78 9.02 -8.76
N THR A 121 -11.91 8.85 -7.75
CA THR A 121 -10.70 9.66 -7.59
C THR A 121 -9.56 9.04 -8.42
N THR A 122 -8.80 9.87 -9.12
CA THR A 122 -7.62 9.41 -9.86
C THR A 122 -6.36 9.46 -8.99
N ALA A 123 -5.50 8.44 -9.11
CA ALA A 123 -4.15 8.46 -8.54
C ALA A 123 -3.09 8.43 -9.63
N ILE A 124 -1.94 9.04 -9.33
CA ILE A 124 -0.73 9.00 -10.16
C ILE A 124 0.40 8.44 -9.32
N LEU A 125 0.99 7.34 -9.78
CA LEU A 125 2.19 6.75 -9.19
C LEU A 125 3.42 7.15 -10.00
N LEU A 126 4.36 7.82 -9.31
CA LEU A 126 5.57 8.36 -9.92
C LEU A 126 6.69 7.30 -9.99
N CYS A 127 6.68 6.48 -11.03
CA CYS A 127 7.51 5.28 -11.20
C CYS A 127 8.64 5.42 -12.26
N ALA A 128 8.91 6.64 -12.75
CA ALA A 128 9.94 6.90 -13.77
C ALA A 128 11.40 6.91 -13.25
N GLY A 129 11.62 6.78 -11.94
CA GLY A 129 12.95 6.82 -11.33
C GLY A 129 13.88 5.69 -11.80
N ARG A 130 15.15 6.01 -12.04
CA ARG A 130 16.16 5.02 -12.47
C ARG A 130 16.67 4.10 -11.35
N GLY A 131 16.42 4.45 -10.08
CA GLY A 131 16.87 3.65 -8.94
C GLY A 131 18.39 3.53 -8.79
N LYS A 132 19.21 4.48 -9.26
CA LYS A 132 20.69 4.33 -9.27
C LYS A 132 21.32 3.95 -7.91
N ARG A 133 20.71 4.38 -6.80
CA ARG A 133 21.16 4.07 -5.43
C ARG A 133 20.74 2.68 -4.93
N MET A 134 19.84 2.01 -5.67
CA MET A 134 19.38 0.65 -5.43
C MET A 134 20.23 -0.40 -6.15
N ARG A 135 21.25 0.00 -6.93
CA ARG A 135 22.09 -0.96 -7.64
C ARG A 135 22.80 -1.89 -6.64
N PRO A 136 22.94 -3.19 -6.96
CA PRO A 136 22.57 -3.83 -8.24
C PRO A 136 21.10 -4.28 -8.37
N LEU A 137 20.27 -4.20 -7.31
CA LEU A 137 18.85 -4.63 -7.37
C LEU A 137 18.08 -3.99 -8.54
N SER A 138 18.38 -2.73 -8.84
CA SER A 138 17.71 -1.97 -9.90
C SER A 138 18.22 -2.22 -11.32
N ASP A 139 19.33 -2.94 -11.50
CA ASP A 139 19.92 -3.15 -12.84
C ASP A 139 19.01 -4.06 -13.70
N GLU A 140 18.41 -5.06 -13.06
CA GLU A 140 17.52 -6.04 -13.72
C GLU A 140 16.05 -5.93 -13.36
N THR A 141 15.69 -5.11 -12.37
CA THR A 141 14.30 -4.92 -11.93
C THR A 141 14.04 -3.43 -11.73
N PRO A 142 13.08 -2.79 -12.41
CA PRO A 142 12.80 -1.39 -12.12
C PRO A 142 12.40 -1.24 -10.65
N LYS A 143 12.83 -0.16 -10.00
CA LYS A 143 12.67 0.05 -8.56
C LYS A 143 11.27 -0.34 -8.04
N PRO A 144 10.14 0.14 -8.62
CA PRO A 144 8.80 -0.21 -8.12
C PRO A 144 8.44 -1.70 -8.21
N MET A 145 9.14 -2.49 -9.02
CA MET A 145 8.91 -3.92 -9.19
C MET A 145 9.81 -4.79 -8.33
N ILE A 146 10.68 -4.20 -7.50
CA ILE A 146 11.49 -4.97 -6.56
C ILE A 146 10.54 -5.70 -5.60
N ASP A 147 10.75 -7.01 -5.48
CA ASP A 147 9.95 -7.89 -4.62
C ASP A 147 10.13 -7.49 -3.16
N LEU A 148 9.02 -7.30 -2.46
CA LEU A 148 9.00 -7.10 -1.02
C LEU A 148 8.16 -8.21 -0.42
N LEU A 149 8.80 -9.34 -0.07
CA LEU A 149 8.17 -10.48 0.60
C LEU A 149 7.02 -11.11 -0.21
N GLY A 150 7.32 -11.47 -1.47
CA GLY A 150 6.42 -12.20 -2.36
C GLY A 150 5.46 -11.32 -3.17
N ARG A 151 5.50 -10.01 -2.98
CA ARG A 151 4.71 -9.04 -3.76
C ARG A 151 5.55 -7.81 -4.11
N PRO A 152 5.59 -7.35 -5.38
CA PRO A 152 6.27 -6.13 -5.78
C PRO A 152 5.76 -4.88 -5.04
N MET A 153 6.63 -3.90 -4.80
CA MET A 153 6.23 -2.64 -4.13
C MET A 153 5.07 -1.93 -4.84
N LEU A 154 5.08 -1.88 -6.18
CA LEU A 154 4.02 -1.26 -6.97
C LEU A 154 2.66 -1.95 -6.78
N GLU A 155 2.63 -3.28 -6.68
CA GLU A 155 1.39 -4.01 -6.37
C GLU A 155 0.88 -3.68 -4.96
N ARG A 156 1.78 -3.47 -3.99
CA ARG A 156 1.40 -3.07 -2.62
C ARG A 156 0.81 -1.66 -2.60
N MET A 157 1.39 -0.73 -3.36
CA MET A 157 0.85 0.63 -3.51
C MET A 157 -0.54 0.62 -4.17
N LEU A 158 -0.72 -0.17 -5.23
CA LEU A 158 -2.01 -0.33 -5.89
C LEU A 158 -3.05 -0.97 -4.97
N ALA A 159 -2.65 -1.97 -4.16
CA ALA A 159 -3.54 -2.58 -3.17
C ALA A 159 -3.94 -1.57 -2.07
N HIS A 160 -3.01 -0.71 -1.63
CA HIS A 160 -3.31 0.37 -0.68
C HIS A 160 -4.34 1.35 -1.25
N LEU A 161 -4.13 1.82 -2.49
CA LEU A 161 -5.08 2.68 -3.22
C LEU A 161 -6.46 2.03 -3.36
N ALA A 162 -6.50 0.76 -3.79
CA ALA A 162 -7.73 0.00 -3.94
C ALA A 162 -8.46 -0.21 -2.61
N GLY A 163 -7.72 -0.27 -1.48
CA GLY A 163 -8.28 -0.30 -0.13
C GLY A 163 -9.17 0.90 0.19
N PHE A 164 -8.98 2.04 -0.50
CA PHE A 164 -9.81 3.23 -0.40
C PHE A 164 -10.79 3.43 -1.57
N GLY A 165 -10.87 2.46 -2.49
CA GLY A 165 -11.73 2.55 -3.68
C GLY A 165 -11.12 3.29 -4.86
N ILE A 166 -9.85 3.68 -4.79
CA ILE A 166 -9.15 4.32 -5.91
C ILE A 166 -8.84 3.24 -6.95
N GLY A 167 -9.62 3.25 -8.01
CA GLY A 167 -9.45 2.34 -9.15
C GLY A 167 -8.54 2.91 -10.23
N ASP A 168 -8.82 4.14 -10.65
CA ASP A 168 -8.16 4.74 -11.81
C ASP A 168 -6.77 5.23 -11.44
N THR A 169 -5.75 4.49 -11.86
CA THR A 169 -4.36 4.78 -11.53
C THR A 169 -3.52 4.98 -12.78
N ILE A 170 -2.82 6.11 -12.84
CA ILE A 170 -1.83 6.41 -13.88
C ILE A 170 -0.44 6.08 -13.32
N VAL A 171 0.32 5.24 -14.02
CA VAL A 171 1.70 4.92 -13.66
C VAL A 171 2.62 5.55 -14.71
N ASN A 172 3.35 6.60 -14.33
CA ASN A 172 4.37 7.10 -15.24
C ASN A 172 5.58 6.15 -15.21
N THR A 173 6.07 5.76 -16.37
CA THR A 173 7.20 4.83 -16.47
C THR A 173 8.27 5.44 -17.35
N ALA A 174 9.54 5.15 -17.10
CA ALA A 174 10.60 5.59 -18.01
C ALA A 174 11.58 4.44 -18.27
N HIS A 175 12.54 4.25 -17.38
CA HIS A 175 13.51 3.17 -17.48
C HIS A 175 12.84 1.82 -17.18
N ARG A 176 13.02 0.84 -18.08
CA ARG A 176 12.49 -0.54 -17.96
C ARG A 176 10.98 -0.62 -17.71
N GLY A 177 10.22 0.35 -18.24
CA GLY A 177 8.75 0.39 -18.12
C GLY A 177 8.05 -0.78 -18.82
N ASP A 178 8.72 -1.44 -19.77
CA ASP A 178 8.29 -2.68 -20.40
C ASP A 178 8.15 -3.83 -19.39
N VAL A 179 9.07 -3.97 -18.43
CA VAL A 179 8.99 -4.98 -17.36
C VAL A 179 7.73 -4.79 -16.53
N ILE A 180 7.42 -3.55 -16.16
CA ILE A 180 6.21 -3.20 -15.40
C ILE A 180 4.97 -3.61 -16.20
N ARG A 181 4.88 -3.19 -17.47
CA ARG A 181 3.72 -3.49 -18.32
C ARG A 181 3.53 -4.98 -18.55
N THR A 182 4.61 -5.71 -18.82
CA THR A 182 4.59 -7.16 -19.05
C THR A 182 4.08 -7.88 -17.80
N HIS A 183 4.59 -7.53 -16.62
CA HIS A 183 4.16 -8.09 -15.34
C HIS A 183 2.65 -7.96 -15.11
N PHE A 184 2.09 -6.76 -15.26
CA PHE A 184 0.64 -6.55 -15.06
C PHE A 184 -0.21 -7.22 -16.14
N ARG A 185 0.30 -7.30 -17.38
CA ARG A 185 -0.38 -8.03 -18.46
C ARG A 185 -0.42 -9.55 -18.23
N GLU A 186 0.67 -10.13 -17.71
CA GLU A 186 0.81 -11.59 -17.55
C GLU A 186 0.25 -12.12 -16.24
N SER A 187 0.36 -11.36 -15.16
CA SER A 187 -0.12 -11.81 -13.84
C SER A 187 -1.63 -12.02 -13.78
N GLY A 188 -2.41 -11.50 -14.74
CA GLY A 188 -3.87 -11.49 -14.67
C GLY A 188 -4.42 -10.70 -13.48
N ARG A 189 -3.54 -10.14 -12.64
CA ARG A 189 -3.83 -9.24 -11.51
C ARG A 189 -4.16 -7.83 -12.01
N CYS A 190 -4.82 -7.73 -13.15
CA CYS A 190 -5.43 -6.52 -13.67
C CYS A 190 -6.70 -6.23 -12.85
N GLY A 191 -6.53 -5.90 -11.57
CA GLY A 191 -7.48 -5.04 -10.88
C GLY A 191 -7.27 -3.58 -11.33
N PRO A 192 -8.24 -2.73 -11.00
CA PRO A 192 -8.84 -1.58 -11.74
C PRO A 192 -8.10 -0.97 -12.97
N ALA A 193 -8.57 0.18 -13.50
CA ALA A 193 -8.05 0.75 -14.75
C ALA A 193 -6.63 1.33 -14.56
N LEU A 194 -5.63 0.58 -15.01
CA LEU A 194 -4.22 0.97 -14.95
C LEU A 194 -3.76 1.60 -16.28
N PHE A 195 -3.41 2.88 -16.24
CA PHE A 195 -2.93 3.62 -17.41
C PHE A 195 -1.43 3.84 -17.33
N PHE A 196 -0.68 3.31 -18.29
CA PHE A 196 0.76 3.53 -18.36
C PHE A 196 1.09 4.78 -19.17
N ALA A 197 1.79 5.73 -18.56
CA ALA A 197 2.26 6.97 -19.18
C ALA A 197 3.80 6.93 -19.37
N PRO A 198 4.32 6.33 -20.46
CA PRO A 198 5.75 6.23 -20.66
C PRO A 198 6.40 7.60 -20.99
N GLU A 199 7.57 7.83 -20.39
CA GLU A 199 8.40 9.01 -20.54
C GLU A 199 9.66 8.68 -21.33
N GLY A 200 9.83 9.42 -22.41
CA GLY A 200 10.83 9.14 -23.41
C GLY A 200 10.34 9.59 -24.77
N ARG A 201 11.11 9.21 -25.79
CA ARG A 201 10.78 9.49 -27.18
C ARG A 201 11.07 8.27 -28.03
N ARG A 202 10.28 8.13 -29.09
CA ARG A 202 10.59 7.17 -30.14
C ARG A 202 11.65 7.78 -31.06
N MET A 203 12.74 7.07 -31.22
CA MET A 203 13.86 7.45 -32.09
C MET A 203 13.51 7.15 -33.55
N PRO A 204 14.17 7.79 -34.53
CA PRO A 204 13.91 7.55 -35.96
C PRO A 204 14.12 6.09 -36.39
N ASP A 205 14.99 5.35 -35.70
CA ASP A 205 15.25 3.92 -35.89
C ASP A 205 14.16 3.02 -35.27
N GLY A 206 13.12 3.60 -34.69
CA GLY A 206 11.99 2.90 -34.05
C GLY A 206 12.20 2.53 -32.58
N ARG A 207 13.42 2.68 -32.04
CA ARG A 207 13.76 2.39 -30.63
C ARG A 207 13.13 3.39 -29.67
N TRP A 208 12.73 2.94 -28.48
CA TRP A 208 12.33 3.83 -27.39
C TRP A 208 13.55 4.30 -26.60
N GLU A 209 13.72 5.61 -26.46
CA GLU A 209 14.73 6.21 -25.58
C GLU A 209 14.04 6.78 -24.33
N SER A 210 14.23 6.14 -23.18
CA SER A 210 13.68 6.60 -21.90
C SER A 210 14.29 7.94 -21.47
N ARG A 211 13.44 8.92 -21.15
CA ARG A 211 13.86 10.24 -20.66
C ARG A 211 12.89 10.71 -19.57
N PRO A 212 13.24 10.51 -18.29
CA PRO A 212 12.45 11.04 -17.19
C PRO A 212 12.31 12.56 -17.32
N LEU A 213 11.09 13.08 -17.21
CA LEU A 213 10.79 14.49 -17.46
C LEU A 213 10.99 15.37 -16.22
N GLY A 214 10.92 14.78 -15.02
CA GLY A 214 10.81 15.49 -13.75
C GLY A 214 9.37 15.42 -13.23
N THR A 215 9.19 15.22 -11.92
CA THR A 215 7.88 14.90 -11.34
C THR A 215 6.82 15.98 -11.58
N GLY A 216 7.21 17.26 -11.60
CA GLY A 216 6.30 18.35 -11.94
C GLY A 216 5.99 18.43 -13.44
N SER A 217 7.00 18.17 -14.29
CA SER A 217 6.83 18.09 -15.75
C SER A 217 5.91 16.94 -16.16
N THR A 218 6.00 15.79 -15.48
CA THR A 218 5.09 14.66 -15.66
C THR A 218 3.63 15.09 -15.48
N LEU A 219 3.33 15.83 -14.41
CA LEU A 219 1.96 16.29 -14.14
C LEU A 219 1.45 17.26 -15.21
N ALA A 220 2.29 18.21 -15.64
CA ALA A 220 1.94 19.17 -16.69
C ALA A 220 1.66 18.48 -18.04
N ARG A 221 2.46 17.46 -18.39
CA ARG A 221 2.26 16.65 -19.60
C ARG A 221 0.97 15.82 -19.50
N LEU A 222 0.72 15.17 -18.37
CA LEU A 222 -0.50 14.37 -18.17
C LEU A 222 -1.77 15.23 -18.26
N ALA A 223 -1.76 16.43 -17.68
CA ALA A 223 -2.86 17.38 -17.80
C ALA A 223 -3.14 17.75 -19.26
N ARG A 224 -2.07 18.08 -20.02
CA ARG A 224 -2.16 18.51 -21.42
C ARG A 224 -2.61 17.41 -22.37
N ASP A 225 -1.93 16.26 -22.33
CA ASP A 225 -2.03 15.25 -23.38
C ASP A 225 -3.24 14.33 -23.18
N HIS A 226 -3.75 14.23 -21.94
CA HIS A 226 -4.73 13.22 -21.57
C HIS A 226 -6.01 13.79 -20.95
N ALA A 227 -6.09 15.11 -20.72
CA ALA A 227 -7.18 15.74 -19.96
C ALA A 227 -7.50 14.97 -18.68
N ALA A 228 -6.45 14.44 -18.04
CA ALA A 228 -6.54 13.27 -17.17
C ALA A 228 -7.19 13.55 -15.81
N PHE A 229 -7.49 14.81 -15.49
CA PHE A 229 -7.74 15.24 -14.12
C PHE A 229 -9.11 15.89 -13.99
N THR A 230 -9.94 15.29 -13.13
CA THR A 230 -11.18 15.87 -12.62
C THR A 230 -11.23 15.68 -11.10
N GLY A 231 -11.88 16.60 -10.37
CA GLY A 231 -11.97 16.54 -8.91
C GLY A 231 -10.61 16.62 -8.21
N ASP A 232 -10.38 15.74 -7.23
CA ASP A 232 -9.11 15.62 -6.53
C ASP A 232 -8.24 14.54 -7.18
N VAL A 233 -6.91 14.74 -7.18
CA VAL A 233 -5.95 13.82 -7.78
C VAL A 233 -4.84 13.51 -6.78
N PHE A 234 -4.69 12.24 -6.44
CA PHE A 234 -3.55 11.78 -5.64
C PHE A 234 -2.30 11.67 -6.50
N VAL A 235 -1.17 12.15 -5.98
CA VAL A 235 0.15 11.98 -6.59
C VAL A 235 1.07 11.38 -5.55
N ILE A 236 1.62 10.19 -5.84
CA ILE A 236 2.39 9.39 -4.89
C ILE A 236 3.70 8.97 -5.53
N ALA A 237 4.81 9.14 -4.82
CA ALA A 237 6.12 8.65 -5.24
C ALA A 237 6.16 7.11 -5.29
N GLY A 238 6.67 6.54 -6.38
CA GLY A 238 6.66 5.10 -6.67
C GLY A 238 7.59 4.23 -5.82
N ASP A 239 8.21 4.81 -4.81
CA ASP A 239 9.18 4.22 -3.89
C ASP A 239 8.81 4.40 -2.41
N VAL A 240 7.62 4.92 -2.16
CA VAL A 240 7.09 5.15 -0.84
C VAL A 240 6.29 3.93 -0.37
N LEU A 241 6.60 3.47 0.84
CA LEU A 241 5.82 2.49 1.56
C LEU A 241 5.16 3.16 2.77
N THR A 242 3.84 3.11 2.87
CA THR A 242 3.07 3.83 3.88
C THR A 242 1.71 3.18 4.14
N ASP A 243 1.15 3.38 5.34
CA ASP A 243 -0.24 3.05 5.71
C ASP A 243 -1.15 4.30 5.78
N ILE A 244 -0.73 5.42 5.20
CA ILE A 244 -1.46 6.68 5.26
C ILE A 244 -2.96 6.52 4.92
N ASP A 245 -3.82 7.05 5.80
CA ASP A 245 -5.27 7.12 5.55
C ASP A 245 -5.57 8.18 4.49
N LEU A 246 -5.71 7.73 3.24
CA LEU A 246 -6.00 8.61 2.10
C LEU A 246 -7.39 9.24 2.21
N ALA A 247 -8.36 8.56 2.84
CA ALA A 247 -9.71 9.10 3.00
C ALA A 247 -9.75 10.25 4.02
N ASP A 248 -9.01 10.14 5.14
CA ASP A 248 -8.83 11.27 6.06
C ASP A 248 -8.08 12.43 5.38
N MET A 249 -6.99 12.14 4.66
CA MET A 249 -6.26 13.17 3.92
C MET A 249 -7.17 13.93 2.94
N ALA A 250 -8.02 13.23 2.19
CA ALA A 250 -8.99 13.83 1.26
C ALA A 250 -10.06 14.65 1.98
N ARG A 251 -10.61 14.14 3.08
CA ARG A 251 -11.59 14.87 3.90
C ARG A 251 -11.01 16.19 4.40
N GLN A 252 -9.79 16.17 4.94
CA GLN A 252 -9.12 17.38 5.43
C GLN A 252 -8.76 18.35 4.30
N HIS A 253 -8.34 17.83 3.13
CA HIS A 253 -8.09 18.65 1.94
C HIS A 253 -9.35 19.43 1.54
N ARG A 254 -10.47 18.72 1.33
CA ARG A 254 -11.76 19.30 0.95
C ARG A 254 -12.27 20.30 1.98
N ALA A 255 -12.24 19.96 3.26
CA ALA A 255 -12.70 20.83 4.34
C ALA A 255 -11.90 22.14 4.45
N SER A 256 -10.59 22.08 4.18
CA SER A 256 -9.74 23.27 4.18
C SER A 256 -9.88 24.15 2.92
N GLY A 257 -10.43 23.58 1.85
CA GLY A 257 -10.44 24.19 0.53
C GLY A 257 -9.04 24.40 -0.06
N ALA A 258 -8.00 23.74 0.46
CA ALA A 258 -6.63 23.85 -0.04
C ALA A 258 -6.55 23.45 -1.51
N ASP A 259 -5.62 24.05 -2.23
CA ASP A 259 -5.37 23.73 -3.64
C ASP A 259 -4.42 22.53 -3.76
N VAL A 260 -3.55 22.36 -2.75
CA VAL A 260 -2.71 21.17 -2.55
C VAL A 260 -2.65 20.83 -1.06
N THR A 261 -2.76 19.54 -0.75
CA THR A 261 -2.35 18.99 0.56
C THR A 261 -1.11 18.14 0.38
N VAL A 262 -0.07 18.40 1.19
CA VAL A 262 1.18 17.66 1.25
C VAL A 262 1.19 16.82 2.52
N ALA A 263 1.31 15.49 2.41
CA ALA A 263 1.53 14.67 3.59
C ALA A 263 2.97 14.86 4.10
N VAL A 264 3.13 14.93 5.42
CA VAL A 264 4.42 15.14 6.05
C VAL A 264 4.62 14.21 7.24
N ALA A 265 5.81 13.63 7.37
CA ALA A 265 6.13 12.74 8.48
C ALA A 265 6.40 13.56 9.75
N GLN A 266 5.77 13.17 10.87
CA GLN A 266 6.10 13.69 12.19
C GLN A 266 7.37 12.99 12.71
N ARG A 267 8.46 13.74 12.91
CA ARG A 267 9.77 13.18 13.32
C ARG A 267 9.86 12.72 14.79
N ASP A 268 8.76 12.69 15.52
CA ASP A 268 8.77 12.36 16.96
C ASP A 268 8.99 10.87 17.25
N GLN A 269 8.74 9.97 16.30
CA GLN A 269 8.79 8.52 16.54
C GLN A 269 10.18 7.89 16.42
N ASP A 270 11.14 8.57 15.77
CA ASP A 270 12.51 8.08 15.53
C ASP A 270 13.60 8.89 16.25
N MET A 271 13.23 9.83 17.14
CA MET A 271 14.23 10.63 17.86
C MET A 271 14.98 9.73 18.87
N PRO A 272 16.32 9.58 18.74
CA PRO A 272 17.12 8.87 19.73
C PRO A 272 16.87 9.47 21.13
N ALA A 273 16.87 8.65 22.18
CA ALA A 273 16.56 9.10 23.54
C ALA A 273 17.38 10.34 23.99
N ALA A 274 18.63 10.43 23.52
CA ALA A 274 19.51 11.59 23.76
C ALA A 274 18.97 12.89 23.13
N ALA A 275 18.39 12.82 21.94
CA ALA A 275 17.82 13.97 21.24
C ALA A 275 16.51 14.45 21.90
N ARG A 276 15.69 13.54 22.44
CA ARG A 276 14.54 13.88 23.31
C ARG A 276 14.96 14.58 24.59
N LEU A 277 16.05 14.12 25.24
CA LEU A 277 16.58 14.74 26.45
C LEU A 277 17.14 16.15 26.19
N LEU A 278 17.86 16.32 25.07
CA LEU A 278 18.36 17.62 24.62
C LEU A 278 17.23 18.61 24.29
N ALA A 279 16.15 18.13 23.68
CA ALA A 279 14.94 18.93 23.43
C ALA A 279 14.25 19.38 24.73
N ALA A 280 14.08 18.45 25.68
CA ALA A 280 13.50 18.75 26.99
C ALA A 280 14.37 19.70 27.84
N ALA A 281 15.68 19.76 27.58
CA ALA A 281 16.62 20.64 28.25
C ALA A 281 16.71 22.06 27.63
N GLY A 282 15.88 22.39 26.62
CA GLY A 282 15.80 23.74 26.05
C GLY A 282 17.01 24.16 25.20
N ALA A 283 17.86 23.21 24.78
CA ALA A 283 18.92 23.50 23.82
C ALA A 283 18.29 23.82 22.45
N ALA A 284 18.67 24.96 21.85
CA ALA A 284 18.20 25.36 20.53
C ALA A 284 18.56 24.28 19.50
N GLN A 285 17.58 23.46 19.11
CA GLN A 285 17.75 22.51 18.01
C GLN A 285 18.10 23.28 16.73
N PRO A 286 18.96 22.75 15.85
CA PRO A 286 19.03 23.29 14.50
C PRO A 286 17.63 23.19 13.88
N LEU A 287 17.13 24.33 13.39
CA LEU A 287 15.83 24.54 12.76
C LEU A 287 15.42 23.44 11.75
N ALA A 288 16.40 22.72 11.19
CA ALA A 288 16.24 21.57 10.28
C ALA A 288 15.53 20.33 10.88
N LEU A 289 15.51 20.15 12.21
CA LEU A 289 14.84 19.01 12.86
C LEU A 289 13.33 19.25 13.10
N ALA A 290 12.88 20.51 13.08
CA ALA A 290 11.48 20.88 13.33
C ALA A 290 10.64 21.04 12.06
N VAL A 291 11.23 20.92 10.86
CA VAL A 291 10.50 21.00 9.59
C VAL A 291 9.90 19.64 9.27
N PRO A 292 8.57 19.52 9.13
CA PRO A 292 7.93 18.29 8.69
C PRO A 292 8.52 17.85 7.34
N GLN A 293 8.88 16.58 7.23
CA GLN A 293 9.52 16.04 6.03
C GLN A 293 8.45 15.68 4.99
N ASP A 294 8.60 16.19 3.77
CA ASP A 294 7.80 15.76 2.61
C ASP A 294 7.97 14.25 2.39
N VAL A 295 6.84 13.54 2.38
CA VAL A 295 6.79 12.08 2.26
C VAL A 295 6.53 11.60 0.84
N GLY A 296 6.42 12.52 -0.13
CA GLY A 296 6.13 12.16 -1.52
C GLY A 296 4.67 11.73 -1.77
N VAL A 297 3.74 12.12 -0.90
CA VAL A 297 2.29 11.90 -1.05
C VAL A 297 1.59 13.25 -1.05
N TYR A 298 0.86 13.52 -2.13
CA TYR A 298 0.19 14.78 -2.38
C TYR A 298 -1.24 14.55 -2.83
N LEU A 299 -2.12 15.51 -2.51
CA LEU A 299 -3.47 15.59 -3.04
C LEU A 299 -3.68 16.98 -3.66
N PHE A 300 -3.93 17.01 -4.97
CA PHE A 300 -4.12 18.23 -5.73
C PHE A 300 -5.58 18.36 -6.16
N LYS A 301 -6.09 19.60 -6.23
CA LYS A 301 -7.24 19.86 -7.12
C LYS A 301 -6.81 19.74 -8.57
N ALA A 302 -7.66 19.12 -9.40
CA ALA A 302 -7.44 19.02 -10.83
C ALA A 302 -7.23 20.39 -11.51
N GLU A 303 -7.93 21.43 -11.06
CA GLU A 303 -7.78 22.81 -11.58
C GLU A 303 -6.33 23.32 -11.50
N VAL A 304 -5.63 22.97 -10.41
CA VAL A 304 -4.22 23.34 -10.22
C VAL A 304 -3.32 22.62 -11.22
N LEU A 305 -3.55 21.32 -11.39
CA LEU A 305 -2.79 20.50 -12.34
C LEU A 305 -3.04 20.92 -13.79
N ASN A 306 -4.28 21.22 -14.13
CA ASN A 306 -4.69 21.63 -15.48
C ASN A 306 -4.18 23.03 -15.86
N ALA A 307 -3.78 23.85 -14.87
CA ALA A 307 -3.15 25.15 -15.09
C ALA A 307 -1.61 25.09 -15.18
N LEU A 308 -1.00 23.91 -15.07
CA LEU A 308 0.45 23.76 -15.14
C LEU A 308 0.98 24.01 -16.55
N HIS A 309 2.10 24.71 -16.62
CA HIS A 309 2.84 24.91 -17.86
C HIS A 309 3.84 23.77 -18.05
N ASP A 310 3.86 23.20 -19.26
CA ASP A 310 4.85 22.17 -19.60
C ASP A 310 6.22 22.82 -19.78
N GLN A 311 7.12 22.44 -18.89
CA GLN A 311 8.51 22.83 -18.88
C GLN A 311 9.30 21.64 -18.35
N ALA A 312 10.37 21.27 -19.05
CA ALA A 312 11.19 20.12 -18.72
C ALA A 312 11.98 20.31 -17.41
N GLY A 313 12.17 19.21 -16.67
CA GLY A 313 13.04 19.13 -15.49
C GLY A 313 12.42 19.61 -14.18
N ARG A 314 11.14 20.00 -14.18
CA ARG A 314 10.46 20.52 -13.00
C ARG A 314 10.12 19.41 -12.02
N THR A 315 10.20 19.75 -10.73
CA THR A 315 9.86 18.88 -9.59
C THR A 315 8.67 19.42 -8.83
N ILE A 316 7.93 18.54 -8.17
CA ILE A 316 6.78 18.94 -7.32
C ILE A 316 7.26 19.85 -6.18
N ALA A 317 8.15 19.34 -5.33
CA ALA A 317 8.60 20.07 -4.14
C ALA A 317 9.44 21.31 -4.46
N GLY A 318 10.36 21.22 -5.43
CA GLY A 318 11.29 22.30 -5.75
C GLY A 318 10.71 23.40 -6.62
N ASP A 319 9.72 23.08 -7.47
CA ASP A 319 9.23 24.03 -8.48
C ASP A 319 7.72 24.25 -8.42
N LEU A 320 6.91 23.19 -8.30
CA LEU A 320 5.44 23.35 -8.35
C LEU A 320 4.87 23.97 -7.08
N LEU A 321 5.24 23.47 -5.90
CA LEU A 321 4.72 24.02 -4.63
C LEU A 321 5.10 25.51 -4.47
N PRO A 322 6.35 25.94 -4.74
CA PRO A 322 6.70 27.37 -4.74
C PRO A 322 5.91 28.19 -5.76
N GLU A 323 5.68 27.68 -6.98
CA GLU A 323 4.87 28.36 -8.00
C GLU A 323 3.42 28.56 -7.55
N ILE A 324 2.82 27.53 -6.94
CA ILE A 324 1.44 27.59 -6.43
C ILE A 324 1.33 28.67 -5.34
N LEU A 325 2.27 28.69 -4.39
CA LEU A 325 2.32 29.73 -3.35
C LEU A 325 2.51 31.14 -3.93
N ALA A 326 3.42 31.29 -4.90
CA ALA A 326 3.68 32.58 -5.54
C ALA A 326 2.46 33.14 -6.29
N ARG A 327 1.55 32.27 -6.76
CA ARG A 327 0.27 32.65 -7.38
C ARG A 327 -0.88 32.84 -6.39
N GLY A 328 -0.62 32.74 -5.08
CA GLY A 328 -1.64 32.88 -4.04
C GLY A 328 -2.46 31.61 -3.78
N GLY A 329 -2.02 30.46 -4.31
CA GLY A 329 -2.64 29.17 -4.03
C GLY A 329 -2.42 28.73 -2.58
N ARG A 330 -3.35 27.90 -2.08
CA ARG A 330 -3.37 27.43 -0.69
C ARG A 330 -2.72 26.05 -0.59
N ILE A 331 -1.64 25.95 0.16
CA ILE A 331 -1.01 24.67 0.50
C ILE A 331 -1.29 24.32 1.96
N ARG A 332 -1.73 23.09 2.20
CA ARG A 332 -1.95 22.52 3.53
C ARG A 332 -0.99 21.36 3.76
N THR A 333 -0.58 21.15 5.01
CA THR A 333 0.10 19.91 5.43
C THR A 333 -0.88 18.93 6.06
N TYR A 334 -0.78 17.65 5.71
CA TYR A 334 -1.44 16.55 6.40
C TYR A 334 -0.46 15.89 7.39
N GLN A 335 -0.83 15.88 8.67
CA GLN A 335 0.07 15.56 9.80
C GLN A 335 -0.51 14.48 10.71
N ALA A 336 -1.37 13.58 10.22
CA ALA A 336 -1.85 12.48 11.05
C ALA A 336 -0.72 11.48 11.37
N PRO A 337 -0.85 10.65 12.42
CA PRO A 337 0.04 9.52 12.63
C PRO A 337 -0.13 8.48 11.52
N PHE A 338 0.96 8.13 10.83
CA PHE A 338 1.03 7.04 9.85
C PHE A 338 2.49 6.56 9.76
N PHE A 339 2.69 5.30 9.39
CA PHE A 339 3.97 4.77 8.98
C PHE A 339 4.34 5.27 7.60
N TRP A 340 5.61 5.62 7.42
CA TRP A 340 6.18 5.96 6.13
C TRP A 340 7.66 5.61 6.05
N THR A 341 8.08 5.07 4.92
CA THR A 341 9.48 4.98 4.54
C THR A 341 9.64 5.19 3.04
N SER A 342 10.79 5.73 2.63
CA SER A 342 11.23 5.71 1.23
C SER A 342 12.27 4.62 1.07
N ILE A 343 12.06 3.67 0.16
CA ILE A 343 13.03 2.61 -0.11
C ILE A 343 13.98 3.13 -1.17
N ASP A 344 15.06 3.81 -0.80
CA ASP A 344 15.93 4.53 -1.74
C ASP A 344 17.23 3.82 -2.10
N THR A 345 17.67 2.96 -1.19
CA THR A 345 18.92 2.22 -1.24
C THR A 345 18.66 0.75 -0.92
N GLY A 346 19.63 -0.11 -1.24
CA GLY A 346 19.57 -1.52 -0.82
C GLY A 346 19.50 -1.65 0.71
N ARG A 347 20.11 -0.73 1.47
CA ARG A 347 19.95 -0.67 2.92
C ARG A 347 18.49 -0.48 3.32
N ASP A 348 17.84 0.55 2.78
CA ASP A 348 16.42 0.84 3.08
C ASP A 348 15.51 -0.33 2.69
N TYR A 349 15.85 -1.03 1.61
CA TYR A 349 15.15 -2.23 1.17
C TYR A 349 15.29 -3.38 2.17
N TYR A 350 16.51 -3.68 2.63
CA TYR A 350 16.70 -4.69 3.67
C TYR A 350 15.97 -4.30 4.97
N ASP A 351 16.07 -3.04 5.39
CA ASP A 351 15.38 -2.54 6.58
C ASP A 351 13.85 -2.67 6.43
N ALA A 352 13.33 -2.50 5.21
CA ALA A 352 11.93 -2.78 4.89
C ALA A 352 11.57 -4.26 5.01
N VAL A 353 12.34 -5.15 4.39
CA VAL A 353 12.15 -6.60 4.51
C VAL A 353 12.20 -7.04 5.97
N ALA A 354 13.25 -6.67 6.69
CA ALA A 354 13.51 -7.11 8.04
C ALA A 354 12.50 -6.51 9.05
N GLY A 355 12.14 -5.23 8.89
CA GLY A 355 11.12 -4.59 9.72
C GLY A 355 9.75 -5.24 9.54
N SER A 356 9.35 -5.54 8.30
CA SER A 356 8.08 -6.22 8.02
C SER A 356 8.05 -7.64 8.57
N LEU A 357 9.13 -8.41 8.41
CA LEU A 357 9.27 -9.76 8.98
C LEU A 357 9.19 -9.78 10.52
N ARG A 358 9.65 -8.70 11.18
CA ARG A 358 9.59 -8.54 12.64
C ARG A 358 8.24 -8.00 13.13
N GLY A 359 7.28 -7.74 12.24
CA GLY A 359 5.99 -7.13 12.60
C GLY A 359 6.11 -5.67 13.05
N GLN A 360 7.14 -4.96 12.62
CA GLN A 360 7.36 -3.54 12.93
C GLN A 360 6.70 -2.61 11.91
N ARG A 361 6.06 -3.16 10.87
CA ARG A 361 5.50 -2.43 9.73
C ARG A 361 4.15 -3.03 9.35
N ASP A 362 3.07 -2.43 9.83
CA ASP A 362 1.71 -2.96 9.63
C ASP A 362 1.23 -2.89 8.16
N CYS A 363 1.85 -2.03 7.34
CA CYS A 363 1.54 -1.89 5.91
C CYS A 363 2.04 -3.04 5.02
N VAL A 364 2.86 -3.95 5.54
CA VAL A 364 3.44 -5.06 4.75
C VAL A 364 3.27 -6.38 5.48
N THR A 365 2.21 -7.09 5.11
CA THR A 365 2.09 -8.52 5.38
C THR A 365 2.89 -9.30 4.32
N PRO A 366 3.77 -10.24 4.72
CA PRO A 366 4.40 -11.17 3.78
C PRO A 366 3.34 -12.01 3.06
N GLU A 367 3.57 -12.35 1.79
CA GLU A 367 2.69 -13.29 1.09
C GLU A 367 2.91 -14.74 1.61
N GLY A 368 1.91 -15.59 1.35
CA GLY A 368 1.96 -17.01 1.68
C GLY A 368 1.32 -17.35 3.04
N THR A 369 1.52 -18.58 3.48
CA THR A 369 0.98 -19.07 4.75
C THR A 369 2.02 -18.92 5.85
N GLU A 370 1.64 -18.30 6.97
CA GLU A 370 2.43 -18.31 8.19
C GLU A 370 2.30 -19.67 8.88
N ILE A 371 3.27 -20.56 8.68
CA ILE A 371 3.22 -21.94 9.22
C ILE A 371 3.58 -22.01 10.72
N ARG A 372 4.28 -20.99 11.21
CA ARG A 372 4.55 -20.71 12.63
C ARG A 372 4.89 -19.23 12.76
N PRO A 373 4.81 -18.62 13.96
CA PRO A 373 5.11 -17.21 14.15
C PRO A 373 6.43 -16.77 13.49
N GLY A 374 6.34 -15.80 12.59
CA GLY A 374 7.43 -15.23 11.81
C GLY A 374 7.88 -16.02 10.58
N LEU A 375 7.40 -17.26 10.35
CA LEU A 375 7.81 -18.08 9.20
C LEU A 375 6.70 -18.17 8.15
N TRP A 376 6.92 -17.47 7.05
CA TRP A 376 6.01 -17.36 5.91
C TRP A 376 6.50 -18.21 4.76
N VAL A 377 5.61 -19.03 4.19
CA VAL A 377 5.95 -19.96 3.12
C VAL A 377 4.97 -19.81 1.98
N MET A 378 5.51 -19.48 0.79
CA MET A 378 4.75 -19.35 -0.44
C MET A 378 4.38 -20.72 -1.03
N PRO A 379 3.35 -20.79 -1.89
CA PRO A 379 2.98 -22.02 -2.59
C PRO A 379 4.16 -22.69 -3.31
N GLY A 380 4.17 -24.02 -3.35
CA GLY A 380 5.19 -24.80 -4.06
C GLY A 380 6.57 -24.85 -3.38
N ALA A 381 6.83 -24.05 -2.34
CA ALA A 381 8.07 -24.14 -1.58
C ALA A 381 8.19 -25.49 -0.84
N GLN A 382 9.41 -26.03 -0.80
CA GLN A 382 9.75 -27.30 -0.17
C GLN A 382 10.79 -27.07 0.90
N VAL A 383 10.44 -27.32 2.16
CA VAL A 383 11.33 -27.12 3.31
C VAL A 383 11.57 -28.45 4.00
N SER A 384 12.82 -28.90 4.01
CA SER A 384 13.19 -30.12 4.73
C SER A 384 12.91 -29.97 6.24
N PRO A 385 12.31 -30.98 6.91
CA PRO A 385 12.18 -30.99 8.37
C PRO A 385 13.51 -30.96 9.13
N GLN A 386 14.62 -31.25 8.44
CA GLN A 386 15.97 -31.21 9.00
C GLN A 386 16.69 -29.87 8.74
N ALA A 387 16.04 -28.92 8.06
CA ALA A 387 16.52 -27.55 7.96
C ALA A 387 16.26 -26.82 9.28
N ARG A 388 17.19 -25.96 9.70
CA ARG A 388 17.07 -25.19 10.94
C ARG A 388 16.80 -23.72 10.61
N ILE A 389 15.58 -23.27 10.87
CA ILE A 389 15.14 -21.89 10.62
C ILE A 389 14.85 -21.23 11.97
N GLU A 390 15.71 -20.29 12.37
CA GLU A 390 15.69 -19.58 13.66
C GLU A 390 15.47 -18.07 13.41
N GLY A 391 14.25 -17.60 13.56
CA GLY A 391 13.89 -16.20 13.33
C GLY A 391 12.74 -16.04 12.34
N PRO A 392 12.34 -14.79 12.06
CA PRO A 392 11.33 -14.55 11.07
C PRO A 392 11.93 -14.70 9.66
N CYS A 393 11.28 -15.47 8.82
CA CYS A 393 11.77 -15.78 7.49
C CYS A 393 10.61 -15.85 6.51
N HIS A 394 10.82 -15.37 5.30
CA HIS A 394 9.91 -15.57 4.18
C HIS A 394 10.57 -16.47 3.14
N ILE A 395 9.88 -17.53 2.75
CA ILE A 395 10.33 -18.50 1.75
C ILE A 395 9.46 -18.35 0.51
N GLY A 396 10.08 -17.90 -0.59
CA GLY A 396 9.44 -17.60 -1.86
C GLY A 396 8.91 -18.82 -2.59
N GLU A 397 8.06 -18.55 -3.58
CA GLU A 397 7.35 -19.58 -4.36
C GLU A 397 8.33 -20.57 -4.99
N GLY A 398 8.05 -21.87 -4.85
CA GLY A 398 8.88 -22.92 -5.44
C GLY A 398 10.31 -23.03 -4.90
N ALA A 399 10.67 -22.31 -3.83
CA ALA A 399 12.02 -22.41 -3.24
C ALA A 399 12.23 -23.76 -2.55
N VAL A 400 13.46 -24.28 -2.60
CA VAL A 400 13.84 -25.57 -2.00
C VAL A 400 14.87 -25.33 -0.90
N ILE A 401 14.56 -25.74 0.33
CA ILE A 401 15.47 -25.68 1.48
C ILE A 401 15.83 -27.11 1.90
N GLU A 402 17.08 -27.50 1.67
CA GLU A 402 17.56 -28.86 1.90
C GLU A 402 17.85 -29.18 3.38
N ALA A 403 18.01 -30.46 3.67
CA ALA A 403 18.38 -30.94 4.99
C ALA A 403 19.73 -30.35 5.45
N GLY A 404 19.79 -29.85 6.69
CA GLY A 404 21.01 -29.28 7.25
C GLY A 404 21.33 -27.85 6.83
N ALA A 405 20.50 -27.20 6.01
CA ALA A 405 20.56 -25.75 5.79
C ALA A 405 20.19 -25.01 7.09
N VAL A 406 20.84 -23.87 7.33
CA VAL A 406 20.64 -23.04 8.52
C VAL A 406 20.27 -21.63 8.10
N ILE A 407 19.07 -21.18 8.48
CA ILE A 407 18.59 -19.82 8.21
C ILE A 407 18.33 -19.12 9.55
N LYS A 408 18.93 -17.95 9.75
CA LYS A 408 18.92 -17.21 11.02
C LYS A 408 18.55 -15.74 10.83
N GLY A 409 17.84 -15.19 11.82
CA GLY A 409 17.47 -13.78 11.80
C GLY A 409 16.40 -13.46 10.75
N ALA A 410 16.33 -12.20 10.34
CA ALA A 410 15.35 -11.74 9.37
C ALA A 410 15.84 -12.04 7.95
N CYS A 411 15.32 -13.13 7.36
CA CYS A 411 15.74 -13.60 6.04
C CYS A 411 14.58 -13.64 5.04
N ALA A 412 14.85 -13.28 3.79
CA ALA A 412 13.91 -13.50 2.68
C ALA A 412 14.60 -14.34 1.60
N ILE A 413 14.05 -15.51 1.33
CA ILE A 413 14.49 -16.40 0.26
C ILE A 413 13.57 -16.18 -0.94
N GLY A 414 14.12 -15.76 -2.07
CA GLY A 414 13.36 -15.46 -3.28
C GLY A 414 12.73 -16.70 -3.92
N ALA A 415 11.81 -16.48 -4.85
CA ALA A 415 11.18 -17.57 -5.60
C ALA A 415 12.21 -18.44 -6.34
N HIS A 416 11.97 -19.74 -6.41
CA HIS A 416 12.80 -20.72 -7.11
C HIS A 416 14.28 -20.74 -6.68
N CYS A 417 14.58 -20.31 -5.46
CA CYS A 417 15.91 -20.49 -4.89
C CYS A 417 16.14 -21.94 -4.47
N ILE A 418 17.38 -22.39 -4.52
CA ILE A 418 17.80 -23.68 -3.96
C ILE A 418 18.82 -23.40 -2.86
N VAL A 419 18.51 -23.77 -1.62
CA VAL A 419 19.38 -23.60 -0.47
C VAL A 419 19.86 -24.98 -0.01
N GLU A 420 21.11 -25.29 -0.32
CA GLU A 420 21.68 -26.61 -0.10
C GLU A 420 22.07 -26.88 1.36
N GLY A 421 22.20 -28.15 1.69
CA GLY A 421 22.60 -28.58 3.02
C GLY A 421 23.95 -28.00 3.47
N ARG A 422 24.08 -27.71 4.77
CA ARG A 422 25.26 -27.10 5.42
C ARG A 422 25.52 -25.63 5.05
N SER A 423 24.67 -25.00 4.25
CA SER A 423 24.71 -23.54 4.06
C SER A 423 24.22 -22.80 5.32
N VAL A 424 24.69 -21.58 5.50
CA VAL A 424 24.26 -20.65 6.56
C VAL A 424 23.84 -19.33 5.93
N ILE A 425 22.58 -18.93 6.15
CA ILE A 425 22.04 -17.65 5.73
C ILE A 425 21.61 -16.89 6.98
N ASP A 426 22.19 -15.72 7.22
CA ASP A 426 21.93 -14.92 8.42
C ASP A 426 21.57 -13.48 8.04
N ASN A 427 20.42 -12.99 8.49
CA ASN A 427 19.94 -11.62 8.28
C ASN A 427 20.14 -11.15 6.81
N SER A 428 19.73 -11.98 5.85
CA SER A 428 20.05 -11.78 4.43
C SER A 428 18.85 -11.94 3.51
N VAL A 429 18.92 -11.31 2.34
CA VAL A 429 17.94 -11.44 1.26
C VAL A 429 18.59 -12.14 0.08
N ILE A 430 18.03 -13.29 -0.31
CA ILE A 430 18.46 -14.07 -1.47
C ILE A 430 17.48 -13.82 -2.61
N ARG A 431 17.98 -13.33 -3.75
CA ARG A 431 17.18 -12.99 -4.93
C ARG A 431 16.59 -14.24 -5.59
N PRO A 432 15.43 -14.12 -6.25
CA PRO A 432 14.83 -15.22 -6.98
C PRO A 432 15.79 -15.91 -7.95
N GLY A 433 15.69 -17.23 -8.07
CA GLY A 433 16.52 -18.04 -8.97
C GLY A 433 17.97 -18.21 -8.54
N THR A 434 18.30 -17.94 -7.27
CA THR A 434 19.67 -18.12 -6.74
C THR A 434 19.82 -19.48 -6.09
N ARG A 435 20.92 -20.17 -6.39
CA ARG A 435 21.38 -21.37 -5.70
C ARG A 435 22.43 -20.97 -4.67
N VAL A 436 22.18 -21.30 -3.41
CA VAL A 436 23.11 -21.18 -2.29
C VAL A 436 23.70 -22.57 -2.05
N GLU A 437 24.93 -22.78 -2.51
CA GLU A 437 25.56 -24.09 -2.53
C GLU A 437 25.98 -24.59 -1.14
N ALA A 438 26.23 -25.89 -1.03
CA ALA A 438 26.52 -26.55 0.24
C ALA A 438 27.76 -25.96 0.91
N GLY A 439 27.59 -25.47 2.15
CA GLY A 439 28.67 -24.83 2.91
C GLY A 439 28.82 -23.32 2.68
N ALA A 440 28.02 -22.72 1.79
CA ALA A 440 28.01 -21.27 1.60
C ALA A 440 27.62 -20.53 2.89
N MET A 441 28.21 -19.36 3.11
CA MET A 441 27.90 -18.47 4.23
C MET A 441 27.48 -17.11 3.69
N VAL A 442 26.19 -16.79 3.81
CA VAL A 442 25.61 -15.52 3.37
C VAL A 442 25.13 -14.76 4.60
N LEU A 443 25.89 -13.75 5.03
CA LEU A 443 25.70 -13.06 6.30
C LEU A 443 25.54 -11.56 6.07
N GLU A 444 24.41 -10.98 6.50
CA GLU A 444 24.11 -9.56 6.36
C GLU A 444 24.17 -9.05 4.90
N MET A 445 23.80 -9.92 3.95
CA MET A 445 23.88 -9.63 2.50
C MET A 445 22.50 -9.49 1.85
N ILE A 446 22.47 -8.72 0.79
CA ILE A 446 21.53 -8.89 -0.31
C ILE A 446 22.32 -9.58 -1.42
N ALA A 447 21.87 -10.74 -1.88
CA ALA A 447 22.64 -11.56 -2.82
C ALA A 447 21.77 -12.09 -3.97
N GLY A 448 22.34 -12.10 -5.17
CA GLY A 448 21.87 -12.84 -6.33
C GLY A 448 22.85 -13.94 -6.74
N ALA A 449 22.60 -14.56 -7.89
CA ALA A 449 23.39 -15.67 -8.40
C ALA A 449 24.85 -15.32 -8.69
N ASP A 450 25.12 -14.07 -9.04
CA ASP A 450 26.41 -13.59 -9.55
C ASP A 450 26.94 -12.36 -8.78
N TRP A 451 26.21 -11.89 -7.76
CA TRP A 451 26.59 -10.71 -6.99
C TRP A 451 26.10 -10.80 -5.55
N ALA A 452 26.82 -10.16 -4.63
CA ALA A 452 26.36 -9.89 -3.28
C ALA A 452 26.79 -8.50 -2.84
N VAL A 453 25.95 -7.86 -2.04
CA VAL A 453 26.26 -6.58 -1.39
C VAL A 453 25.80 -6.66 0.05
N GLU A 454 26.67 -6.25 0.95
CA GLU A 454 26.33 -6.15 2.35
C GLU A 454 25.26 -5.07 2.56
N HIS A 455 24.12 -5.44 3.13
CA HIS A 455 22.97 -4.53 3.17
C HIS A 455 23.28 -3.23 3.92
N ARG A 456 24.21 -3.29 4.89
CA ARG A 456 24.66 -2.10 5.63
C ARG A 456 25.37 -1.09 4.72
N PHE A 457 25.99 -1.49 3.62
CA PHE A 457 26.70 -0.59 2.71
C PHE A 457 26.04 -0.42 1.35
N ALA A 458 24.88 -1.06 1.13
CA ALA A 458 24.13 -1.04 -0.12
C ALA A 458 23.45 0.32 -0.38
N THR A 459 24.24 1.36 -0.63
CA THR A 459 23.83 2.75 -0.88
C THR A 459 23.95 3.15 -2.36
N GLY A 460 24.39 2.21 -3.19
CA GLY A 460 24.67 2.39 -4.62
C GLY A 460 25.93 3.20 -4.94
N SER A 461 26.72 3.57 -3.93
CA SER A 461 28.02 4.24 -4.09
C SER A 461 29.22 3.30 -4.09
N GLN A 462 29.02 2.00 -3.87
CA GLN A 462 30.11 1.03 -3.85
C GLN A 462 30.66 0.79 -5.27
N GLU A 463 31.98 0.54 -5.34
CA GLU A 463 32.60 -0.15 -6.48
C GLU A 463 31.87 -1.47 -6.72
N GLU A 464 31.89 -1.95 -7.96
CA GLU A 464 31.04 -3.01 -8.49
C GLU A 464 30.73 -4.14 -7.48
N PRO A 465 29.45 -4.61 -7.40
CA PRO A 465 29.08 -5.65 -6.47
C PRO A 465 29.94 -6.90 -6.73
N LEU A 466 30.41 -7.53 -5.66
CA LEU A 466 31.36 -8.64 -5.77
C LEU A 466 30.59 -9.94 -5.95
N PRO A 467 31.06 -10.87 -6.79
CA PRO A 467 30.54 -12.24 -6.77
C PRO A 467 30.84 -12.84 -5.39
N LEU A 468 29.88 -13.57 -4.85
CA LEU A 468 30.10 -14.37 -3.65
C LEU A 468 30.34 -15.82 -4.08
N ASP A 469 31.46 -16.41 -3.64
CA ASP A 469 31.73 -17.82 -3.87
C ASP A 469 30.56 -18.68 -3.38
N MET A 470 30.29 -19.78 -4.10
CA MET A 470 29.23 -20.74 -3.76
C MET A 470 27.81 -20.19 -3.92
N LEU A 471 27.64 -19.09 -4.68
CA LEU A 471 26.37 -18.69 -5.27
C LEU A 471 26.38 -18.95 -6.78
N SER A 472 25.27 -19.46 -7.29
CA SER A 472 25.10 -19.71 -8.73
C SER A 472 23.64 -19.59 -9.16
N GLN A 473 23.38 -19.62 -10.47
CA GLN A 473 22.01 -19.61 -10.99
C GLN A 473 21.35 -20.96 -10.68
N ALA A 474 20.17 -20.94 -10.06
CA ALA A 474 19.37 -22.15 -9.88
C ALA A 474 18.91 -22.68 -11.26
N GLN A 475 19.33 -23.89 -11.59
CA GLN A 475 18.77 -24.65 -12.72
C GLN A 475 17.52 -25.38 -12.22
N GLU A 476 16.48 -25.46 -13.04
CA GLU A 476 15.31 -26.29 -12.70
C GLU A 476 15.79 -27.73 -12.40
N PRO A 477 15.40 -28.32 -11.26
CA PRO A 477 15.80 -29.68 -10.97
C PRO A 477 15.25 -30.61 -12.05
N ALA A 478 16.11 -31.44 -12.64
CA ALA A 478 15.68 -32.50 -13.53
C ALA A 478 14.63 -33.35 -12.80
N ALA A 479 13.54 -33.71 -13.48
CA ALA A 479 12.35 -34.37 -12.91
C ALA A 479 12.60 -35.69 -12.14
N GLY A 480 13.84 -36.19 -12.10
CA GLY A 480 14.27 -37.39 -11.38
C GLY A 480 14.82 -37.20 -9.95
N ASP A 481 15.31 -36.00 -9.58
CA ASP A 481 16.07 -35.83 -8.31
C ASP A 481 15.20 -35.56 -7.07
N LEU A 482 13.93 -35.18 -7.25
CA LEU A 482 13.02 -34.83 -6.14
C LEU A 482 12.66 -36.01 -5.24
N ARG A 483 12.88 -37.26 -5.65
CA ARG A 483 12.57 -38.46 -4.85
C ARG A 483 13.71 -38.88 -3.91
N ALA A 484 14.93 -38.37 -4.09
CA ALA A 484 16.10 -38.77 -3.30
C ALA A 484 16.32 -37.93 -2.03
N THR A 485 15.71 -36.74 -1.93
CA THR A 485 16.04 -35.72 -0.92
C THR A 485 15.14 -35.71 0.33
N GLY A 486 14.15 -36.61 0.43
CA GLY A 486 13.24 -36.68 1.60
C GLY A 486 12.37 -35.44 1.80
N LEU A 487 12.29 -34.55 0.80
CA LEU A 487 11.45 -33.36 0.80
C LEU A 487 9.97 -33.76 0.77
N ARG A 488 9.18 -33.26 1.72
CA ARG A 488 7.72 -33.36 1.68
C ARG A 488 7.17 -32.05 1.15
N SER A 489 6.30 -32.12 0.15
CA SER A 489 5.38 -31.02 -0.12
C SER A 489 4.54 -30.78 1.13
N LEU A 490 4.40 -29.53 1.54
CA LEU A 490 3.39 -29.17 2.53
C LEU A 490 2.02 -29.56 1.95
N PRO A 491 1.10 -30.13 2.75
CA PRO A 491 -0.22 -30.49 2.26
C PRO A 491 -0.89 -29.25 1.63
N ARG A 492 -1.53 -29.42 0.48
CA ARG A 492 -2.50 -28.44 -0.03
C ARG A 492 -3.62 -28.35 1.00
N ILE A 493 -3.60 -27.30 1.82
CA ILE A 493 -4.72 -26.99 2.70
C ILE A 493 -5.69 -26.16 1.86
N ALA A 494 -6.90 -26.69 1.73
CA ALA A 494 -7.99 -26.17 0.91
C ALA A 494 -8.52 -24.82 1.40
#